data_AF-A0A524G108-F1
#
_entry.id   AF-A0A524G108-F1
#
_cell.length_a   1.000
_cell.length_b   1.000
_cell.length_c   1.000
_cell.angle_alpha   90.00
_cell.angle_beta   90.00
_cell.angle_gamma   90.00
#
_symmetry.space_group_name_H-M   'P 1'
#
loop_
_entity.id
_entity.type
_entity.pdbx_description
1 polymer ?
#
loop_
_entity_poly.entity_id
_entity_poly.type
_entity_poly.pdbx_seq_one_letter_code
_entity_poly.pdbx_strand_id
1 'polypeptide(L)'
;MEEYNVTETPKSRYDLYRTAKSHEANGRYDEALNAYAKAIEVSADYAHAWFYKSKLHYNLHQYKEAKSCAERALELAPTWEKHIRTIIENCDCEMKS
;
A
#
# COMPACT_ATOMS: atom_id res chain seq x y z
N MET A 1 -12.53 13.99 -28.51
CA MET A 1 -11.20 14.30 -27.96
C MET A 1 -10.91 13.23 -26.94
N GLU A 2 -10.29 12.14 -27.39
CA GLU A 2 -9.76 11.10 -26.52
C GLU A 2 -8.26 11.11 -26.79
N GLU A 3 -7.50 11.75 -25.89
CA GLU A 3 -6.03 11.79 -25.99
C GLU A 3 -5.48 10.41 -25.62
N TYR A 4 -5.45 9.56 -26.64
CA TYR A 4 -4.84 8.25 -26.65
C TYR A 4 -3.32 8.39 -26.76
N ASN A 5 -2.65 8.64 -25.64
CA ASN A 5 -1.18 8.65 -25.56
C ASN A 5 -0.64 7.22 -25.40
N VAL A 6 -0.31 6.62 -26.53
CA VAL A 6 0.28 5.28 -26.66
C VAL A 6 1.79 5.34 -26.45
N THR A 7 2.26 5.21 -25.21
CA THR A 7 3.57 4.58 -24.87
C THR A 7 3.64 4.04 -23.43
N GLU A 8 2.56 4.09 -22.63
CA GLU A 8 2.57 3.41 -21.34
C GLU A 8 2.34 1.91 -21.58
N THR A 9 3.43 1.12 -21.58
CA THR A 9 3.34 -0.33 -21.34
C THR A 9 2.32 -0.56 -20.22
N PRO A 10 1.37 -1.51 -20.32
CA PRO A 10 0.40 -1.76 -19.26
C PRO A 10 1.18 -1.98 -17.96
N LYS A 11 1.13 -0.97 -17.07
CA LYS A 11 1.97 -0.98 -15.87
C LYS A 11 1.54 -2.17 -15.04
N SER A 12 2.42 -3.14 -14.89
CA SER A 12 2.15 -4.31 -14.06
C SER A 12 1.95 -3.85 -12.63
N ARG A 13 1.25 -4.65 -11.82
CA ARG A 13 1.21 -4.47 -10.35
C ARG A 13 2.60 -4.24 -9.76
N TYR A 14 3.61 -4.88 -10.35
CA TYR A 14 5.02 -4.76 -9.96
C TYR A 14 5.63 -3.39 -10.33
N ASP A 15 5.32 -2.84 -11.51
CA ASP A 15 5.83 -1.54 -11.94
C ASP A 15 5.22 -0.40 -11.12
N LEU A 16 3.91 -0.50 -10.84
CA LEU A 16 3.19 0.43 -9.97
C LEU A 16 3.74 0.38 -8.55
N TYR A 17 4.01 -0.82 -8.03
CA TYR A 17 4.66 -1.01 -6.73
C TYR A 17 6.06 -0.38 -6.68
N ARG A 18 6.89 -0.59 -7.70
CA ARG A 18 8.23 0.02 -7.77
C ARG A 18 8.15 1.55 -7.83
N THR A 19 7.19 2.06 -8.57
CA THR A 19 6.91 3.51 -8.66
C THR A 19 6.51 4.05 -7.28
N ALA A 20 5.59 3.37 -6.59
CA ALA A 20 5.18 3.72 -5.24
C ALA A 20 6.35 3.76 -4.24
N LYS A 21 7.20 2.72 -4.25
CA LYS A 21 8.43 2.68 -3.45
C LYS A 21 9.37 3.84 -3.74
N SER A 22 9.48 4.26 -5.01
CA SER A 22 10.28 5.42 -5.40
C SER A 22 9.69 6.71 -4.85
N HIS A 23 8.38 6.93 -4.98
CA HIS A 23 7.71 8.11 -4.42
C HIS A 23 7.85 8.18 -2.89
N GLU A 24 7.69 7.06 -2.20
CA GLU A 24 7.90 6.93 -0.74
C GLU A 24 9.31 7.39 -0.35
N ALA A 25 10.35 6.92 -1.07
CA ALA A 25 11.73 7.32 -0.82
C ALA A 25 12.01 8.80 -1.09
N ASN A 26 11.22 9.43 -1.95
CA ASN A 26 11.27 10.87 -2.24
C ASN A 26 10.40 11.70 -1.29
N GLY A 27 9.78 11.11 -0.27
CA GLY A 27 8.85 11.80 0.64
C GLY A 27 7.51 12.19 0.00
N ARG A 28 7.23 11.71 -1.21
CA ARG A 28 6.00 11.97 -1.96
C ARG A 28 4.94 10.93 -1.57
N TYR A 29 4.45 11.04 -0.34
CA TYR A 29 3.58 10.02 0.25
C TYR A 29 2.22 9.89 -0.44
N ASP A 30 1.63 10.99 -0.92
CA ASP A 30 0.35 10.98 -1.61
C ASP A 30 0.42 10.22 -2.95
N GLU A 31 1.45 10.52 -3.75
CA GLU A 31 1.74 9.82 -5.00
C GLU A 31 2.06 8.34 -4.76
N ALA A 32 2.76 8.01 -3.68
CA ALA A 32 3.05 6.63 -3.30
C ALA A 32 1.77 5.87 -2.94
N LEU A 33 0.86 6.46 -2.14
CA LEU A 33 -0.43 5.87 -1.83
C LEU A 33 -1.27 5.63 -3.08
N ASN A 34 -1.31 6.60 -4.00
CA ASN A 34 -2.02 6.46 -5.28
C ASN A 34 -1.42 5.33 -6.13
N ALA A 35 -0.09 5.23 -6.21
CA ALA A 35 0.58 4.16 -6.95
C ALA A 35 0.34 2.77 -6.32
N TYR A 36 0.32 2.65 -4.99
CA TYR A 36 -0.08 1.40 -4.32
C TYR A 36 -1.56 1.07 -4.57
N ALA A 37 -2.45 2.06 -4.55
CA ALA A 37 -3.86 1.87 -4.86
C ALA A 37 -4.05 1.33 -6.28
N LYS A 38 -3.38 1.92 -7.27
CA LYS A 38 -3.40 1.40 -8.64
C LYS A 38 -2.85 -0.01 -8.75
N ALA A 39 -1.79 -0.35 -8.00
CA ALA A 39 -1.25 -1.71 -7.98
C ALA A 39 -2.28 -2.73 -7.47
N ILE A 40 -3.09 -2.33 -6.47
CA ILE A 40 -4.20 -3.10 -5.93
C ILE A 40 -5.37 -3.19 -6.92
N GLU A 41 -5.68 -2.13 -7.65
CA GLU A 41 -6.72 -2.15 -8.70
C GLU A 41 -6.37 -3.12 -9.83
N VAL A 42 -5.09 -3.17 -10.21
CA VAL A 42 -4.59 -4.15 -11.20
C VAL A 42 -4.60 -5.57 -10.64
N SER A 43 -4.33 -5.74 -9.34
CA SER A 43 -4.22 -7.04 -8.69
C SER A 43 -4.56 -6.93 -7.22
N ALA A 44 -5.82 -7.21 -6.90
CA ALA A 44 -6.32 -7.15 -5.53
C ALA A 44 -5.64 -8.17 -4.61
N ASP A 45 -5.13 -9.27 -5.19
CA ASP A 45 -4.36 -10.34 -4.56
C ASP A 45 -2.91 -9.96 -4.20
N TYR A 46 -2.48 -8.74 -4.51
CA TYR A 46 -1.10 -8.33 -4.30
C TYR A 46 -0.84 -7.86 -2.86
N ALA A 47 -0.60 -8.82 -1.96
CA ALA A 47 -0.36 -8.59 -0.54
C ALA A 47 0.75 -7.57 -0.24
N HIS A 48 1.80 -7.49 -1.07
CA HIS A 48 2.88 -6.50 -0.92
C HIS A 48 2.32 -5.06 -0.98
N ALA A 49 1.49 -4.73 -1.98
CA ALA A 49 0.96 -3.38 -2.09
C ALA A 49 0.07 -3.01 -0.90
N TRP A 50 -0.75 -3.93 -0.39
CA TRP A 50 -1.54 -3.73 0.82
C TRP A 50 -0.66 -3.48 2.05
N PHE A 51 0.40 -4.26 2.23
CA PHE A 51 1.34 -4.12 3.34
C PHE A 51 2.14 -2.81 3.31
N TYR A 52 2.65 -2.40 2.15
CA TYR A 52 3.38 -1.14 2.06
C TYR A 52 2.44 0.06 2.12
N LYS A 53 1.21 -0.05 1.60
CA LYS A 53 0.17 0.96 1.79
C LYS A 53 -0.18 1.13 3.27
N SER A 54 -0.34 0.04 4.03
CA SER A 54 -0.61 0.11 5.47
C SER A 54 0.54 0.78 6.24
N LYS A 55 1.78 0.39 5.94
CA LYS A 55 2.96 0.99 6.54
C LYS A 55 3.08 2.48 6.24
N LEU A 56 2.72 2.87 5.02
CA LEU A 56 2.71 4.27 4.63
C LEU A 56 1.64 5.07 5.38
N HIS A 57 0.42 4.54 5.50
CA HIS A 57 -0.63 5.15 6.34
C HIS A 57 -0.20 5.25 7.81
N TYR A 58 0.49 4.24 8.35
CA TYR A 58 1.03 4.28 9.71
C TYR A 58 2.00 5.45 9.89
N ASN A 59 2.93 5.64 8.94
CA ASN A 59 3.87 6.77 8.96
C ASN A 59 3.18 8.14 8.82
N LEU A 60 1.99 8.17 8.21
CA LEU A 60 1.15 9.37 8.10
C LEU A 60 0.23 9.56 9.32
N HIS A 61 0.39 8.77 10.39
CA HIS A 61 -0.48 8.75 11.57
C HIS A 61 -1.95 8.41 11.26
N GLN A 62 -2.22 7.81 10.10
CA GLN A 62 -3.54 7.34 9.66
C GLN A 62 -3.73 5.89 10.12
N TYR A 63 -3.78 5.70 11.44
CA TYR A 63 -3.72 4.38 12.05
C TYR A 63 -4.94 3.50 11.72
N LYS A 64 -6.12 4.09 11.50
CA LYS A 64 -7.34 3.36 11.13
C LYS A 64 -7.20 2.72 9.74
N GLU A 65 -6.76 3.51 8.77
CA GLU A 65 -6.53 3.11 7.39
C GLU A 65 -5.37 2.12 7.29
N ALA A 66 -4.31 2.36 8.08
CA ALA A 66 -3.18 1.44 8.20
C ALA A 66 -3.63 0.06 8.65
N LYS A 67 -4.40 -0.01 9.75
CA LYS A 67 -4.93 -1.27 10.28
C LYS A 67 -5.81 -1.99 9.26
N SER A 68 -6.74 -1.30 8.62
CA SER A 68 -7.62 -1.91 7.61
C SER A 68 -6.84 -2.48 6.42
N CYS A 69 -5.82 -1.76 5.93
CA CYS A 69 -4.96 -2.26 4.86
C CYS A 69 -4.10 -3.46 5.31
N ALA A 70 -3.61 -3.44 6.55
CA ALA A 70 -2.85 -4.54 7.13
C ALA A 70 -3.71 -5.80 7.26
N GLU A 71 -4.95 -5.69 7.73
CA GLU A 71 -5.91 -6.81 7.79
C GLU A 71 -6.15 -7.42 6.40
N ARG A 72 -6.30 -6.61 5.34
CA ARG A 72 -6.39 -7.13 3.97
C ARG A 72 -5.12 -7.85 3.51
N ALA A 73 -3.94 -7.33 3.84
CA ALA A 73 -2.69 -8.02 3.54
C ALA A 73 -2.59 -9.37 4.25
N LEU A 74 -3.12 -9.48 5.48
CA LEU A 74 -3.16 -10.71 6.27
C LEU A 74 -4.04 -11.78 5.62
N GLU A 75 -5.22 -11.40 5.14
CA GLU A 75 -6.14 -12.32 4.44
C GLU A 75 -5.49 -12.91 3.17
N LEU A 76 -4.69 -12.12 2.46
CA LEU A 76 -4.04 -12.53 1.21
C LEU A 76 -2.77 -13.35 1.44
N ALA A 77 -1.97 -12.97 2.45
CA ALA A 77 -0.70 -13.59 2.76
C ALA A 77 -0.60 -13.90 4.27
N PRO A 78 -1.26 -14.97 4.75
CA PRO A 78 -1.21 -15.36 6.16
C PRO A 78 0.21 -15.77 6.60
N THR A 79 1.10 -16.09 5.66
CA THR A 79 2.52 -16.34 5.94
C THR A 79 3.23 -15.13 6.54
N TRP A 80 2.72 -13.91 6.29
CA TRP A 80 3.26 -12.68 6.86
C TRP A 80 2.56 -12.23 8.14
N GLU A 81 1.66 -13.06 8.67
CA GLU A 81 0.82 -12.73 9.81
C GLU A 81 1.57 -12.06 10.95
N LYS A 82 2.72 -12.61 11.34
CA LYS A 82 3.53 -12.07 12.44
C LYS A 82 3.93 -10.61 12.21
N HIS A 83 4.39 -10.28 10.99
CA HIS A 83 4.82 -8.91 10.67
C HIS A 83 3.64 -7.95 10.59
N ILE A 84 2.52 -8.42 10.04
CA ILE A 84 1.32 -7.61 9.86
C ILE A 84 0.63 -7.35 11.20
N ARG A 85 0.55 -8.36 12.08
CA ARG A 85 -0.01 -8.22 13.43
C ARG A 85 0.72 -7.16 14.23
N THR A 86 2.05 -7.13 14.18
CA THR A 86 2.82 -6.10 14.88
C THR A 86 2.43 -4.68 14.43
N ILE A 87 2.18 -4.47 13.14
CA ILE A 87 1.70 -3.16 12.65
C ILE A 87 0.30 -2.85 13.22
N ILE A 88 -0.61 -3.83 13.21
CA ILE A 88 -1.97 -3.68 13.74
C ILE A 88 -1.94 -3.36 15.24
N GLU A 89 -1.15 -4.09 16.02
CA GLU A 89 -0.99 -3.90 17.46
C GLU A 89 -0.41 -2.51 17.75
N ASN A 90 0.61 -2.08 16.99
CA ASN A 90 1.16 -0.73 17.12
C ASN A 90 0.12 0.35 16.78
N CYS A 91 -0.65 0.18 15.70
CA CYS A 91 -1.75 1.10 15.36
C CYS A 91 -2.76 1.21 16.51
N ASP A 92 -3.14 0.07 17.11
CA ASP A 92 -4.10 0.03 18.22
C ASP A 92 -3.56 0.70 19.50
N CYS A 93 -2.25 0.59 19.76
CA CYS A 93 -1.60 1.29 20.88
C CYS A 93 -1.58 2.81 20.67
N GLU A 94 -1.19 3.26 19.48
CA GLU A 94 -1.10 4.68 19.12
C GLU A 94 -2.48 5.36 19.12
N MET A 95 -3.53 4.65 18.70
CA MET A 95 -4.91 5.16 18.73
C MET A 95 -5.48 5.32 20.14
N LYS A 96 -4.90 4.65 21.14
CA LYS A 96 -5.35 4.69 22.55
C LYS A 96 -4.51 5.63 23.42
N SER A 97 -3.45 6.21 22.86
CA SER A 97 -2.54 7.15 23.54
C SER A 97 -3.03 8.59 23.36
#